data_AF-A0A7Y2TRG4-F1
#
_entry.id   AF-A0A7Y2TRG4-F1
#
_cell.length_a   1.000
_cell.length_b   1.000
_cell.length_c   1.000
_cell.angle_alpha   90.00
_cell.angle_beta   90.00
_cell.angle_gamma   90.00
#
_symmetry.space_group_name_H-M   'P 1'
#
loop_
_entity.id
_entity.type
_entity.pdbx_description
1 polymer ?
#
loop_
_entity_poly.entity_id
_entity_poly.type
_entity_poly.pdbx_seq_one_letter_code
_entity_poly.pdbx_strand_id
1 'polypeptide(L)'
;SWSRIVGAAKVQAAGGLKGDSLKRPPRGYDPEHRHVEDLKRKSFYVMAEAPARRALKPGFVGEVAEAFRAAAPLNRFITTALDLPF
;
A
#
# COMPACT_ATOMS: atom_id res chain seq x y z
N SER A 1 -4.15 -2.82 12.99
CA SER A 1 -4.48 -1.37 12.96
C SER A 1 -3.78 -0.72 11.79
N TRP A 2 -4.36 0.34 11.23
CA TRP A 2 -3.84 1.04 10.05
C TRP A 2 -2.36 1.43 10.17
N SER A 3 -1.97 2.09 11.26
CA SER A 3 -0.58 2.54 11.48
C SER A 3 0.47 1.42 11.43
N ARG A 4 0.11 0.19 11.83
CA ARG A 4 1.03 -0.95 11.74
C ARG A 4 1.27 -1.38 10.29
N ILE A 5 0.28 -1.20 9.42
CA ILE A 5 0.39 -1.56 8.00
C ILE A 5 1.23 -0.52 7.29
N VAL A 6 0.91 0.76 7.45
CA VAL A 6 1.68 1.84 6.83
C VAL A 6 3.12 1.85 7.32
N GLY A 7 3.35 1.61 8.61
CA GLY A 7 4.69 1.54 9.21
C GLY A 7 5.43 0.21 8.99
N ALA A 8 4.85 -0.77 8.31
CA ALA A 8 5.50 -2.07 8.12
C ALA A 8 6.77 -1.93 7.28
N ALA A 9 7.86 -2.57 7.71
CA ALA A 9 9.15 -2.50 7.02
C ALA A 9 9.06 -2.88 5.52
N LYS A 10 8.24 -3.88 5.18
CA LYS A 10 8.00 -4.28 3.79
C LYS A 10 7.28 -3.21 2.96
N VAL A 11 6.34 -2.46 3.55
CA VAL A 11 5.65 -1.35 2.89
C VAL A 11 6.63 -0.18 2.69
N GLN A 12 7.45 0.11 3.69
CA GLN A 12 8.46 1.17 3.60
C GLN A 12 9.55 0.82 2.58
N ALA A 13 9.99 -0.43 2.51
CA ALA A 13 10.95 -0.90 1.50
C ALA A 13 10.41 -0.79 0.07
N ALA A 14 9.09 -0.83 -0.13
CA ALA A 14 8.42 -0.57 -1.40
C ALA A 14 8.21 0.94 -1.70
N GLY A 15 8.87 1.82 -0.94
CA GLY A 15 8.73 3.27 -1.07
C GLY A 15 7.45 3.84 -0.45
N GLY A 16 6.81 3.10 0.46
CA GLY A 16 5.60 3.51 1.17
C GLY A 16 4.32 3.41 0.34
N LEU A 17 3.21 3.83 0.94
CA LEU A 17 1.92 3.91 0.25
C LEU A 17 1.96 4.92 -0.89
N LYS A 18 1.56 4.46 -2.07
CA LYS A 18 1.42 5.23 -3.30
C LYS A 18 -0.06 5.46 -3.63
N GLY A 19 -0.30 6.36 -4.55
CA GLY A 19 -1.63 6.77 -4.98
C GLY A 19 -1.84 8.27 -4.91
N ASP A 20 -2.81 8.73 -5.69
CA ASP A 20 -3.18 10.14 -5.72
C ASP A 20 -3.78 10.56 -4.38
N SER A 21 -3.53 11.81 -4.01
CA SER A 21 -4.05 12.41 -2.79
C SER A 21 -4.79 13.71 -3.10
N LEU A 22 -5.84 13.95 -2.33
CA LEU A 22 -6.53 15.24 -2.31
C LEU A 22 -5.58 16.31 -1.73
N LYS A 23 -5.71 17.55 -2.21
CA LYS A 23 -4.95 18.68 -1.66
C LYS A 23 -5.42 19.08 -0.26
N ARG A 24 -6.73 18.97 -0.01
CA ARG A 24 -7.38 19.31 1.27
C ARG A 24 -7.99 18.06 1.90
N PRO A 25 -8.12 17.99 3.23
CA PRO A 25 -8.85 16.92 3.90
C PRO A 25 -10.27 16.74 3.30
N PRO A 26 -10.78 15.51 3.20
CA PRO A 26 -12.15 15.29 2.76
C PRO A 26 -13.16 16.00 3.67
N ARG A 27 -14.28 16.45 3.12
CA ARG A 27 -15.34 17.10 3.89
C ARG A 27 -15.82 16.16 5.01
N GLY A 28 -15.99 16.70 6.22
CA GLY A 28 -16.47 15.95 7.38
C GLY A 28 -15.37 15.29 8.22
N TYR A 29 -14.09 15.41 7.82
CA TYR A 29 -12.95 15.00 8.65
C TYR A 29 -12.24 16.21 9.24
N ASP A 30 -11.78 16.07 10.49
CA ASP A 30 -10.95 17.05 11.17
C ASP A 30 -9.61 17.21 10.43
N PRO A 31 -9.24 18.45 10.02
CA PRO A 31 -7.94 18.73 9.42
C PRO A 31 -6.74 18.33 10.30
N GLU A 32 -6.89 18.31 11.62
CA GLU A 32 -5.85 17.93 12.58
C GLU A 32 -5.90 16.44 12.95
N HIS A 33 -6.73 15.65 12.28
CA HIS A 33 -6.83 14.22 12.55
C HIS A 33 -5.47 13.53 12.34
N ARG A 34 -5.05 12.67 13.27
CA ARG A 34 -3.76 11.94 13.23
C ARG A 34 -3.50 11.12 11.96
N HIS A 35 -4.53 10.83 11.17
CA HIS A 35 -4.45 10.11 9.90
C HIS A 35 -4.92 10.96 8.72
N VAL A 36 -4.95 12.29 8.83
CA VAL A 36 -5.49 13.19 7.79
C VAL A 36 -4.80 13.00 6.44
N GLU A 37 -3.48 12.76 6.43
CA GLU A 37 -2.74 12.51 5.19
C GLU A 37 -3.14 11.20 4.51
N ASP A 38 -3.49 10.17 5.29
CA ASP A 38 -4.02 8.92 4.73
C ASP A 38 -5.48 9.05 4.30
N LEU A 39 -6.29 9.82 5.04
CA LEU A 39 -7.68 10.12 4.68
C LEU A 39 -7.80 10.91 3.37
N LYS A 40 -6.76 11.67 3.00
CA LYS A 40 -6.68 12.38 1.71
C LYS A 40 -6.45 11.45 0.52
N ARG A 41 -6.01 10.21 0.73
CA ARG A 41 -5.67 9.29 -0.36
C ARG A 41 -6.92 8.83 -1.10
N LYS A 42 -6.84 8.82 -2.43
CA LYS A 42 -7.90 8.30 -3.32
C LYS A 42 -7.69 6.83 -3.64
N SER A 43 -6.46 6.35 -3.52
CA SER A 43 -6.07 4.97 -3.76
C SER A 43 -4.95 4.55 -2.82
N PHE A 44 -4.88 3.24 -2.56
CA PHE A 44 -3.89 2.63 -1.68
C PHE A 44 -3.21 1.49 -2.42
N TYR A 45 -1.94 1.66 -2.75
CA TYR A 45 -1.13 0.56 -3.29
C TYR A 45 0.34 0.71 -2.89
N VAL A 46 1.07 -0.39 -3.02
CA VAL A 46 2.53 -0.43 -2.95
C VAL A 46 3.06 -0.93 -4.28
N MET A 47 4.28 -0.53 -4.63
CA MET A 47 4.90 -0.91 -5.89
C MET A 47 6.32 -1.40 -5.64
N ALA A 48 6.67 -2.54 -6.23
CA ALA A 48 8.03 -3.03 -6.26
C ALA A 48 8.56 -2.89 -7.69
N GLU A 49 9.60 -2.09 -7.86
CA GLU A 49 10.26 -1.92 -9.17
C GLU A 49 11.45 -2.87 -9.30
N ALA A 50 11.61 -3.42 -10.50
CA ALA A 50 12.76 -4.24 -10.85
C ALA A 50 13.21 -3.93 -12.29
N PRO A 51 14.52 -3.93 -12.56
CA PRO A 51 15.01 -3.72 -13.93
C PRO A 51 14.60 -4.89 -14.83
N ALA A 52 14.23 -4.61 -16.08
CA ALA A 52 13.72 -5.59 -17.04
C ALA A 52 14.59 -6.86 -17.18
N ARG A 53 15.92 -6.73 -17.07
CA ARG A 53 16.85 -7.89 -17.11
C ARG A 53 16.58 -8.95 -16.04
N ARG A 54 15.92 -8.59 -14.93
CA ARG A 54 15.54 -9.53 -13.85
C ARG A 54 14.48 -10.50 -14.32
N ALA A 55 13.59 -10.08 -15.23
CA ALA A 55 12.53 -10.94 -15.78
C ALA A 55 13.09 -12.17 -16.53
N LEU A 56 14.34 -12.10 -16.99
CA LEU A 56 15.02 -13.18 -17.71
C LEU A 56 15.76 -14.16 -16.79
N LYS A 57 15.77 -13.93 -15.47
CA LYS A 57 16.53 -14.75 -14.52
C LYS A 57 15.65 -15.85 -13.92
N PRO A 58 16.19 -17.08 -13.75
CA PRO A 58 15.54 -18.09 -12.93
C PRO A 58 15.25 -17.51 -11.54
N GLY A 59 14.02 -17.70 -11.05
CA GLY A 59 13.58 -17.17 -9.75
C GLY A 59 12.77 -15.88 -9.79
N PHE A 60 12.67 -15.19 -10.93
CA PHE A 60 11.88 -13.95 -11.03
C PHE A 60 10.41 -14.14 -10.61
N VAL A 61 9.77 -15.25 -10.99
CA VAL A 61 8.41 -15.57 -10.55
C VAL A 61 8.30 -15.66 -9.02
N GLY A 62 9.33 -16.22 -8.36
CA GLY A 62 9.39 -16.28 -6.90
C GLY A 62 9.52 -14.89 -6.27
N GLU A 63 10.32 -14.01 -6.87
CA GLU A 63 10.46 -12.61 -6.43
C GLU A 63 9.13 -11.84 -6.57
N VAL A 64 8.43 -12.03 -7.68
CA VAL A 64 7.09 -11.45 -7.90
C VAL A 64 6.09 -11.98 -6.87
N ALA A 65 6.10 -13.28 -6.60
CA ALA A 65 5.25 -13.87 -5.57
C ALA A 65 5.53 -13.29 -4.18
N GLU A 66 6.80 -13.09 -3.82
CA GLU A 66 7.18 -12.45 -2.56
C GLU A 66 6.72 -10.98 -2.48
N ALA A 67 6.78 -10.23 -3.58
CA ALA A 67 6.25 -8.88 -3.65
C ALA A 67 4.73 -8.84 -3.37
N PHE A 68 3.96 -9.77 -3.97
CA PHE A 68 2.52 -9.88 -3.68
C PHE A 68 2.23 -10.33 -2.24
N ARG A 69 3.00 -11.29 -1.70
CA ARG A 69 2.89 -11.68 -0.28
C ARG A 69 3.17 -10.50 0.66
N ALA A 70 4.13 -9.64 0.30
CA ALA A 70 4.42 -8.42 1.05
C ALA A 70 3.28 -7.39 1.01
N ALA A 71 2.55 -7.31 -0.11
CA ALA A 71 1.39 -6.42 -0.26
C ALA A 71 0.10 -6.96 0.38
N ALA A 72 -0.01 -8.28 0.58
CA ALA A 72 -1.22 -8.94 1.06
C ALA A 72 -1.81 -8.36 2.37
N PRO A 73 -1.03 -7.96 3.39
CA PRO A 73 -1.59 -7.35 4.61
C PRO A 73 -2.32 -6.03 4.36
N LEU A 74 -1.84 -5.20 3.42
CA LEU A 74 -2.51 -3.96 3.02
C LEU A 74 -3.85 -4.29 2.35
N ASN A 75 -3.84 -5.17 1.35
CA ASN A 75 -5.05 -5.54 0.62
C ASN A 75 -6.10 -6.14 1.56
N ARG A 76 -5.70 -7.09 2.43
CA ARG A 76 -6.59 -7.68 3.43
C ARG A 76 -7.23 -6.61 4.34
N PHE A 77 -6.47 -5.61 4.77
CA PHE A 77 -7.02 -4.56 5.62
C PHE A 77 -8.06 -3.71 4.90
N ILE A 78 -7.74 -3.26 3.67
CA ILE A 78 -8.65 -2.42 2.88
C ILE A 78 -9.92 -3.19 2.52
N THR A 79 -9.81 -4.44 2.05
CA THR A 79 -10.98 -5.25 1.72
C THR A 79 -11.83 -5.53 2.96
N THR A 80 -11.22 -5.88 4.10
CA THR A 80 -11.96 -6.07 5.36
C THR A 80 -12.69 -4.80 5.79
N ALA A 81 -12.06 -3.62 5.66
CA ALA A 81 -12.68 -2.34 6.02
C ALA A 81 -13.84 -1.94 5.10
N LEU A 82 -13.92 -2.54 3.90
CA LEU A 82 -14.96 -2.31 2.90
C LEU A 82 -15.96 -3.48 2.82
N ASP A 83 -15.87 -4.45 3.72
CA ASP A 83 -16.66 -5.69 3.70
C ASP A 83 -16.55 -6.47 2.37
N LEU A 84 -15.35 -6.46 1.78
CA LEU A 84 -15.00 -7.19 0.54
C LEU A 84 -14.22 -8.48 0.84
N PRO A 85 -14.33 -9.52 0.00
CA PRO A 85 -13.51 -10.73 0.11
C PRO A 85 -12.04 -10.45 -0.20
N PHE A 86 -11.14 -11.26 0.40
CA PHE A 86 -9.71 -11.26 0.14
C PHE A 86 -9.17 -12.67 -0.09
#